data_AF-A0A7K6VWR7-F1
#
_entry.id   AF-A0A7K6VWR7-F1
#
_cell.length_a   1.000
_cell.length_b   1.000
_cell.length_c   1.000
_cell.angle_alpha   90.00
_cell.angle_beta   90.00
_cell.angle_gamma   90.00
#
_symmetry.space_group_name_H-M   'P 1'
#
loop_
_entity.id
_entity.type
_entity.pdbx_description
1 polymer ?
#
loop_
_entity_poly.entity_id
_entity_poly.type
_entity_poly.pdbx_seq_one_letter_code
_entity_poly.pdbx_strand_id
1 'polypeptide(L)'
;CESCNKTFPSRSKLERHFLIHTGQKPFNCSSCGKSFRQSTHLKIHQLTHTEERPFQLCKCDRCEKIFPSSSKLQRHYLIHTGQKPFGCDVCGKTFRQSAHLKRHQLTH
;
A
#
# COMPACT_ATOMS: atom_id res chain seq x y z
N CYS A 1 3.69 14.13 12.87
CA CYS A 1 2.80 13.45 13.82
C CYS A 1 3.51 13.46 15.15
N GLU A 2 3.00 14.24 16.10
CA GLU A 2 3.63 14.44 17.40
C GLU A 2 3.64 13.14 18.23
N SER A 3 2.64 12.28 18.07
CA SER A 3 2.54 11.01 18.79
C SER A 3 3.55 9.94 18.36
N CYS A 4 4.21 10.08 17.20
CA CYS A 4 5.18 9.07 16.74
C CYS A 4 6.34 9.62 15.91
N ASN A 5 6.56 10.95 15.94
CA ASN A 5 7.61 11.68 15.23
C ASN A 5 7.70 11.39 13.71
N LYS A 6 6.61 10.93 13.08
CA LYS A 6 6.56 10.72 11.62
C LYS A 6 6.21 12.01 10.88
N THR A 7 6.97 12.32 9.84
CA THR A 7 6.73 13.46 8.94
C THR A 7 5.86 13.05 7.75
N PHE A 8 4.94 13.93 7.35
CA PHE A 8 4.04 13.70 6.23
C PHE A 8 4.11 14.88 5.26
N PRO A 9 4.07 14.62 3.94
CA PRO A 9 4.22 15.67 2.94
C PRO A 9 2.94 16.49 2.71
N SER A 10 1.83 16.17 3.39
CA SER A 10 0.61 16.98 3.34
C SER A 10 -0.27 16.76 4.56
N ARG A 11 -1.11 17.75 4.89
CA ARG A 11 -2.06 17.69 6.01
C ARG A 11 -3.04 16.52 5.89
N SER A 12 -3.63 16.29 4.73
CA SER A 12 -4.57 15.17 4.52
C SER A 12 -3.91 13.79 4.74
N LYS A 13 -2.61 13.65 4.46
CA LYS A 13 -1.86 12.41 4.75
C LYS A 13 -1.62 12.24 6.25
N LEU A 14 -1.36 13.34 6.97
CA LEU A 14 -1.24 13.35 8.43
C LEU A 14 -2.58 13.02 9.10
N GLU A 15 -3.68 13.63 8.68
CA GLU A 15 -5.04 13.35 9.18
C GLU A 15 -5.41 11.87 8.99
N ARG A 16 -5.19 11.33 7.78
CA ARG A 16 -5.37 9.90 7.53
C ARG A 16 -4.47 9.03 8.40
N HIS A 17 -3.26 9.49 8.71
CA HIS A 17 -2.35 8.77 9.60
C HIS A 17 -2.84 8.77 11.04
N PHE A 18 -3.49 9.84 11.52
CA PHE A 18 -4.06 9.87 12.87
C PHE A 18 -5.13 8.80 13.11
N LEU A 19 -5.84 8.33 12.06
CA LEU A 19 -6.73 7.17 12.15
C LEU A 19 -6.02 5.88 12.62
N ILE A 20 -4.69 5.84 12.54
CA ILE A 20 -3.87 4.76 13.09
C ILE A 20 -3.88 4.80 14.61
N HIS A 21 -3.67 5.98 15.19
CA HIS A 21 -3.61 6.19 16.63
C HIS A 21 -4.99 6.07 17.28
N THR A 22 -6.03 6.61 16.65
CA THR A 22 -7.39 6.56 17.20
C THR A 22 -8.09 5.23 16.98
N GLY A 23 -7.52 4.35 16.14
CA GLY A 23 -8.17 3.10 15.74
C GLY A 23 -9.39 3.29 14.81
N GLN A 24 -9.79 4.53 14.52
CA GLN A 24 -10.97 4.83 13.71
C GLN A 24 -10.83 4.24 12.30
N LYS A 25 -11.95 3.71 11.81
CA LYS A 25 -12.08 3.09 10.49
C LYS A 25 -13.39 3.57 9.86
N PRO A 26 -13.43 4.78 9.28
CA PRO A 26 -14.68 5.43 8.88
C PRO A 26 -15.42 4.74 7.72
N PHE A 27 -14.77 3.82 7.01
CA PHE A 27 -15.34 3.17 5.83
C PHE A 27 -15.78 1.74 6.17
N ASN A 28 -17.09 1.50 6.26
CA ASN A 28 -17.65 0.20 6.64
C ASN A 28 -18.19 -0.56 5.44
N CYS A 29 -17.97 -1.88 5.42
CA CYS A 29 -18.61 -2.78 4.48
C CYS A 29 -20.02 -3.11 4.96
N SER A 30 -21.03 -2.75 4.19
CA SER A 30 -22.44 -3.06 4.48
C SER A 30 -22.72 -4.56 4.49
N SER A 31 -22.01 -5.35 3.67
CA SER A 31 -22.25 -6.79 3.53
C SER A 31 -21.74 -7.63 4.71
N CYS A 32 -20.64 -7.23 5.36
CA CYS A 32 -20.03 -8.04 6.41
C CYS A 32 -19.53 -7.25 7.63
N GLY A 33 -19.85 -5.96 7.73
CA GLY A 33 -19.50 -5.08 8.86
C GLY A 33 -18.01 -4.72 8.99
N LYS A 34 -17.12 -5.21 8.11
CA LYS A 34 -15.68 -4.93 8.18
C LYS A 34 -15.39 -3.46 7.88
N SER A 35 -14.60 -2.83 8.75
CA SER A 35 -14.25 -1.42 8.63
C SER A 35 -12.82 -1.18 8.11
N PHE A 36 -12.61 -0.06 7.42
CA PHE A 36 -11.36 0.34 6.79
C PHE A 36 -11.04 1.82 7.06
N ARG A 37 -9.75 2.15 7.07
CA ARG A 37 -9.25 3.55 7.18
C ARG A 37 -9.30 4.33 5.87
N GLN A 38 -9.46 3.64 4.74
CA GLN A 38 -9.43 4.24 3.41
C GLN A 38 -10.56 3.68 2.55
N SER A 39 -11.25 4.56 1.83
CA SER A 39 -12.34 4.20 0.93
C SER A 39 -11.89 3.24 -0.16
N THR A 40 -10.68 3.41 -0.69
CA THR A 40 -10.09 2.51 -1.70
C THR A 40 -9.91 1.09 -1.18
N HIS A 41 -9.55 0.92 0.10
CA HIS A 41 -9.44 -0.41 0.71
C HIS A 41 -10.81 -1.04 0.92
N LEU A 42 -11.83 -0.26 1.30
CA LEU A 42 -13.22 -0.74 1.34
C LEU A 42 -13.68 -1.20 -0.05
N LYS A 43 -13.46 -0.40 -1.10
CA LYS A 43 -13.82 -0.76 -2.48
C LYS A 43 -13.17 -2.06 -2.92
N ILE A 44 -11.86 -2.23 -2.67
CA ILE A 44 -11.15 -3.48 -2.97
C ILE A 44 -11.74 -4.65 -2.17
N HIS A 45 -12.08 -4.43 -0.89
CA HIS A 45 -12.70 -5.46 -0.08
C HIS A 45 -14.10 -5.82 -0.55
N GLN A 46 -14.92 -4.87 -1.01
CA GLN A 46 -16.28 -5.16 -1.50
C GLN A 46 -16.25 -6.14 -2.66
N LEU A 47 -15.19 -6.15 -3.47
CA LEU A 47 -15.02 -7.13 -4.53
C LEU A 47 -14.79 -8.56 -4.05
N THR A 48 -14.43 -8.77 -2.78
CA THR A 48 -14.37 -10.14 -2.25
C THR A 48 -15.76 -10.73 -2.05
N HIS A 49 -16.81 -9.90 -2.09
CA HIS A 49 -18.20 -10.31 -1.99
C HIS A 49 -18.88 -10.45 -3.36
N THR A 50 -18.25 -9.99 -4.44
CA THR A 50 -18.81 -10.02 -5.80
C THR A 50 -17.95 -10.88 -6.71
N GLU A 51 -18.56 -11.69 -7.57
CA GLU A 51 -17.80 -12.39 -8.63
C GLU A 51 -17.35 -11.44 -9.75
N GLU A 52 -17.92 -10.23 -9.80
CA GLU A 52 -17.54 -9.20 -10.76
C GLU A 52 -16.21 -8.55 -10.40
N ARG A 53 -15.25 -8.61 -11.35
CA ARG A 53 -13.96 -7.90 -11.26
C ARG A 53 -14.03 -6.65 -12.15
N PRO A 54 -14.04 -5.44 -11.57
CA PRO A 54 -13.97 -4.22 -12.34
C PRO A 54 -12.64 -4.16 -13.11
N PHE A 55 -12.69 -3.73 -14.37
CA PHE A 55 -11.51 -3.52 -15.24
C PHE A 55 -10.40 -2.66 -14.60
N GLN A 56 -10.74 -1.83 -13.62
CA GLN A 56 -9.81 -0.95 -12.91
C GLN A 56 -8.98 -1.64 -11.81
N LEU A 57 -9.29 -2.90 -11.45
CA LEU A 57 -8.68 -3.60 -10.33
C LEU A 57 -7.96 -4.87 -10.80
N CYS A 58 -6.68 -4.99 -10.47
CA CYS A 58 -5.81 -6.03 -11.01
C CYS A 58 -5.56 -7.13 -9.96
N LYS A 59 -5.89 -8.38 -10.27
CA LYS A 59 -5.63 -9.55 -9.41
C LYS A 59 -4.24 -10.13 -9.71
N CYS A 60 -3.50 -10.50 -8.67
CA CYS A 60 -2.31 -11.34 -8.82
C CYS A 60 -2.73 -12.79 -9.03
N ASP A 61 -2.25 -13.40 -10.10
CA ASP A 61 -2.48 -14.81 -10.43
C ASP A 61 -1.80 -15.79 -9.46
N ARG A 62 -0.68 -15.40 -8.85
CA ARG A 62 0.10 -16.26 -7.93
C ARG A 62 -0.42 -16.32 -6.49
N CYS A 63 -1.08 -15.27 -6.02
CA CYS A 63 -1.51 -15.19 -4.61
C CYS A 63 -2.89 -14.57 -4.39
N GLU A 64 -3.63 -14.38 -5.48
CA GLU A 64 -5.01 -13.88 -5.51
C GLU A 64 -5.26 -12.49 -4.92
N LYS A 65 -4.19 -11.78 -4.52
CA LYS A 65 -4.30 -10.41 -4.00
C LYS A 65 -4.79 -9.45 -5.08
N ILE A 66 -5.72 -8.58 -4.70
CA ILE A 66 -6.29 -7.56 -5.57
C ILE A 66 -5.59 -6.22 -5.33
N PHE A 67 -5.25 -5.52 -6.42
CA PHE A 67 -4.54 -4.26 -6.41
C PHE A 67 -5.36 -3.14 -7.06
N PRO A 68 -5.24 -1.89 -6.56
CA PRO A 68 -5.96 -0.74 -7.09
C PRO A 68 -5.52 -0.30 -8.49
N SER A 69 -4.40 -0.82 -9.01
CA SER A 69 -3.89 -0.47 -10.34
C SER A 69 -2.88 -1.51 -10.84
N SER A 70 -2.69 -1.56 -12.15
CA SER A 70 -1.69 -2.43 -12.81
C SER A 70 -0.28 -2.13 -12.32
N SER A 71 0.10 -0.87 -12.15
CA SER A 71 1.40 -0.46 -11.62
C SER A 71 1.68 -0.97 -10.21
N LYS A 72 0.64 -1.07 -9.36
CA LYS A 72 0.77 -1.65 -8.01
C LYS A 72 0.92 -3.16 -8.06
N LEU A 73 0.21 -3.83 -8.97
CA LEU A 73 0.36 -5.27 -9.22
C LEU A 73 1.76 -5.60 -9.79
N GLN A 74 2.25 -4.84 -10.78
CA GLN A 74 3.58 -5.03 -11.35
C GLN A 74 4.68 -4.91 -10.29
N ARG A 75 4.58 -3.90 -9.44
CA ARG A 75 5.49 -3.76 -8.29
C ARG A 75 5.36 -4.89 -7.28
N HIS A 76 4.16 -5.44 -7.11
CA HIS A 76 3.94 -6.60 -6.25
C HIS A 76 4.60 -7.88 -6.82
N TYR A 77 4.62 -8.07 -8.15
CA TYR A 77 5.32 -9.20 -8.77
C TYR A 77 6.81 -9.28 -8.42
N LEU A 78 7.46 -8.15 -8.12
CA LEU A 78 8.85 -8.13 -7.62
C LEU A 78 9.05 -8.91 -6.31
N ILE A 79 7.97 -9.19 -5.57
CA ILE A 79 8.01 -10.06 -4.40
C ILE A 79 8.14 -11.52 -4.84
N HIS A 80 7.36 -11.93 -5.84
CA HIS A 80 7.36 -13.30 -6.35
C HIS A 80 8.61 -13.63 -7.17
N THR A 81 9.17 -12.66 -7.90
CA THR A 81 10.42 -12.85 -8.66
C THR A 81 11.67 -12.63 -7.81
N GLY A 82 11.54 -12.10 -6.60
CA GLY A 82 12.67 -11.71 -5.76
C GLY A 82 13.47 -10.50 -6.27
N GLN A 83 13.10 -9.94 -7.43
CA GLN A 83 13.83 -8.84 -8.04
C GLN A 83 13.85 -7.58 -7.16
N LYS A 84 15.01 -6.94 -7.10
CA LYS A 84 15.26 -5.69 -6.37
C LYS A 84 16.03 -4.72 -7.29
N PRO A 85 15.33 -4.06 -8.23
CA PRO A 85 15.96 -3.33 -9.32
C PRO A 85 16.72 -2.06 -8.89
N PHE A 86 16.61 -1.62 -7.64
CA PHE A 86 17.22 -0.39 -7.16
C PHE A 86 18.40 -0.71 -6.24
N GLY A 87 19.64 -0.53 -6.71
CA GLY A 87 20.87 -0.72 -5.93
C GLY A 87 21.38 0.57 -5.29
N CYS A 88 22.05 0.46 -4.16
CA CYS A 88 22.83 1.53 -3.55
C CYS A 88 24.28 1.43 -4.02
N ASP A 89 24.78 2.48 -4.67
CA ASP A 89 26.15 2.49 -5.20
C ASP A 89 27.23 2.53 -4.11
N VAL A 90 26.88 2.98 -2.90
CA VAL A 90 27.82 3.08 -1.77
C VAL A 90 28.03 1.74 -1.07
N CYS A 91 26.98 0.95 -0.84
CA CYS A 91 27.07 -0.28 -0.05
C CYS A 91 26.52 -1.54 -0.73
N GLY A 92 26.09 -1.44 -2.00
CA GLY A 92 25.57 -2.57 -2.79
C GLY A 92 24.18 -3.08 -2.38
N LYS A 93 23.56 -2.53 -1.32
CA LYS A 93 22.23 -2.97 -0.88
C LYS A 93 21.17 -2.68 -1.94
N THR A 94 20.31 -3.67 -2.19
CA THR A 94 19.26 -3.58 -3.21
C THR A 94 17.84 -3.50 -2.62
N PHE A 95 16.95 -2.81 -3.34
CA PHE A 95 15.59 -2.47 -2.92
C PHE A 95 14.57 -2.72 -4.05
N ARG A 96 13.32 -3.03 -3.67
CA ARG A 96 12.20 -3.17 -4.63
C ARG A 96 11.57 -1.84 -5.05
N GLN A 97 11.86 -0.75 -4.34
CA GLN A 97 11.27 0.57 -4.60
C GLN A 97 12.33 1.66 -4.53
N SER A 98 12.33 2.56 -5.52
CA SER A 98 13.23 3.71 -5.56
C SER A 98 13.12 4.61 -4.32
N ALA A 99 11.91 4.82 -3.81
CA ALA A 99 11.71 5.60 -2.59
C ALA A 99 12.41 4.97 -1.36
N HIS A 100 12.53 3.64 -1.30
CA HIS A 100 13.25 2.98 -0.22
C HIS A 100 14.76 3.13 -0.38
N LEU A 101 15.27 3.03 -1.61
CA LEU A 101 16.67 3.34 -1.91
C LEU A 101 17.00 4.78 -1.52
N LYS A 102 16.19 5.76 -1.95
CA LYS A 102 16.40 7.18 -1.61
C LYS A 102 16.46 7.41 -0.11
N ARG A 103 15.53 6.82 0.65
CA ARG A 103 15.55 6.93 2.11
C ARG A 103 16.78 6.26 2.73
N HIS A 104 17.22 5.14 2.18
CA HIS A 104 18.44 4.48 2.64
C HIS A 104 19.70 5.29 2.31
N GLN A 105 19.75 5.97 1.17
CA GLN A 105 20.88 6.84 0.84
C GLN A 105 21.06 7.98 1.86
N LEU A 106 19.99 8.44 2.51
CA LEU A 106 20.06 9.42 3.60
C LEU A 106 20.63 8.88 4.93
N THR A 107 20.90 7.58 5.02
CA THR A 107 21.52 6.97 6.22
C THR A 107 23.02 6.80 6.08
N HIS A 108 23.57 7.11 4.91
CA HIS A 108 25.01 7.30 4.72
C HIS A 108 25.36 8.75 5.07
#